data_AF-A0A3S0BXG6-F1
#
_entry.id   AF-A0A3S0BXG6-F1
#
_cell.length_a   1.000
_cell.length_b   1.000
_cell.length_c   1.000
_cell.angle_alpha   90.00
_cell.angle_beta   90.00
_cell.angle_gamma   90.00
#
_symmetry.space_group_name_H-M   'P 1'
#
loop_
_entity.id
_entity.type
_entity.pdbx_description
1 polymer ?
#
loop_
_entity_poly.entity_id
_entity_poly.type
_entity_poly.pdbx_seq_one_letter_code
_entity_poly.pdbx_strand_id
1 'polypeptide(L)' 'MSQDADEKSKTYERMFVQFSAKVEKVIIRTAIACLALLILVQALLQNTYIRRHVTRVDPLEGQPYLPAPAPSRKEP' A
#
# COMPACT_ATOMS: atom_id res chain seq x y z
N MET A 1 32.15 -45.31 -5.27
CA MET A 1 32.09 -44.43 -4.08
C MET A 1 31.20 -43.21 -4.37
N SER A 2 30.02 -43.44 -4.96
CA SER A 2 29.19 -42.36 -5.57
C SER A 2 27.73 -42.37 -5.08
N GLN A 3 27.34 -43.33 -4.24
CA GLN A 3 25.97 -43.43 -3.72
C GLN A 3 25.68 -42.44 -2.59
N ASP A 4 26.67 -42.08 -1.77
CA ASP A 4 26.47 -41.17 -0.62
C ASP A 4 26.20 -39.72 -1.01
N ALA A 5 26.69 -39.28 -2.18
CA ALA A 5 26.47 -37.91 -2.67
C ALA A 5 25.03 -37.70 -3.17
N ASP A 6 24.47 -38.72 -3.82
CA ASP A 6 23.11 -38.69 -4.38
C ASP A 6 22.04 -38.72 -3.28
N GLU A 7 22.28 -39.50 -2.22
CA GLU A 7 21.41 -39.55 -1.03
C GLU A 7 21.37 -38.23 -0.25
N LYS A 8 22.52 -37.57 -0.10
CA LYS A 8 22.58 -36.25 0.55
C LYS A 8 21.85 -35.19 -0.28
N SER A 9 22.00 -35.22 -1.60
CA SER A 9 21.32 -34.30 -2.52
C SER A 9 19.79 -34.42 -2.40
N LYS A 10 19.25 -35.64 -2.43
CA LYS A 10 17.80 -35.90 -2.28
C LYS A 10 17.26 -35.44 -0.92
N THR A 11 18.05 -35.56 0.13
CA THR A 11 17.67 -35.11 1.47
C THR A 11 17.59 -33.59 1.54
N TYR A 12 18.58 -32.89 0.99
CA TYR A 12 18.56 -31.43 0.89
C TYR A 12 17.41 -30.92 0.03
N GLU A 13 17.14 -31.58 -1.09
CA GLU A 13 16.03 -31.24 -1.98
C GLU A 13 14.68 -31.33 -1.26
N ARG A 14 14.44 -32.38 -0.47
CA ARG A 14 13.21 -32.51 0.33
C ARG A 14 13.09 -31.42 1.39
N MET A 15 14.18 -31.08 2.09
CA MET A 15 14.17 -29.99 3.06
C MET A 15 13.90 -28.64 2.40
N PHE A 16 14.47 -28.42 1.21
CA PHE A 16 14.26 -27.19 0.43
C PHE A 16 12.81 -27.06 -0.03
N VAL A 17 12.20 -28.13 -0.54
CA VAL A 17 10.79 -28.12 -0.96
C VAL A 17 9.87 -27.83 0.21
N GLN A 18 10.11 -28.44 1.38
CA GLN A 18 9.32 -28.17 2.58
C GLN A 18 9.47 -26.74 3.07
N PHE A 19 10.69 -26.19 3.02
CA PHE A 19 10.95 -24.81 3.38
C PHE A 19 10.26 -23.84 2.41
N SER A 20 10.44 -24.05 1.10
CA SER A 20 9.84 -23.24 0.04
C SER A 20 8.32 -23.18 0.15
N ALA A 21 7.65 -24.33 0.31
CA ALA A 21 6.20 -24.40 0.46
C ALA A 21 5.68 -23.67 1.72
N LYS A 22 6.49 -23.65 2.79
CA LYS A 22 6.14 -22.95 4.03
C LYS A 22 6.32 -21.43 3.86
N VAL A 23 7.41 -21.00 3.24
CA VAL A 23 7.69 -19.59 2.93
C VAL A 23 6.67 -19.03 1.96
N GLU A 24 6.30 -19.77 0.92
CA GLU A 24 5.28 -19.37 -0.06
C GLU A 24 3.96 -19.00 0.63
N LYS A 25 3.46 -19.86 1.53
CA LYS A 25 2.25 -19.60 2.30
C LYS A 25 2.37 -18.37 3.21
N VAL A 26 3.54 -18.16 3.81
CA VAL A 26 3.80 -16.98 4.65
C VAL A 26 3.83 -15.71 3.82
N ILE A 27 4.49 -15.72 2.66
CA ILE A 27 4.55 -14.59 1.73
C ILE A 27 3.14 -14.24 1.25
N ILE A 28 2.35 -15.22 0.79
CA ILE A 28 0.98 -14.99 0.33
C ILE A 28 0.12 -14.39 1.46
N ARG A 29 0.19 -14.96 2.67
CA ARG A 29 -0.56 -14.44 3.81
C ARG A 29 -0.15 -13.01 4.19
N THR A 30 1.15 -12.72 4.13
CA THR A 30 1.69 -11.39 4.43
C THR A 30 1.30 -10.38 3.36
N ALA A 31 1.36 -10.77 2.08
CA ALA A 31 0.92 -9.94 0.95
C ALA A 31 -0.56 -9.59 1.05
N ILE A 32 -1.43 -10.57 1.35
CA ILE A 32 -2.86 -10.34 1.58
C ILE A 32 -3.08 -9.40 2.77
N ALA A 33 -2.36 -9.60 3.88
CA ALA A 33 -2.46 -8.72 5.04
C ALA A 33 -2.02 -7.27 4.71
N CYS A 34 -0.92 -7.10 3.97
CA CYS A 34 -0.48 -5.79 3.49
C CYS A 34 -1.51 -5.14 2.57
N LEU A 35 -2.09 -5.88 1.61
CA LEU A 35 -3.12 -5.35 0.72
C LEU A 35 -4.37 -4.93 1.50
N ALA A 36 -4.82 -5.74 2.46
CA ALA A 36 -5.93 -5.37 3.33
C ALA A 36 -5.64 -4.09 4.13
N LEU A 37 -4.42 -3.96 4.67
CA LEU A 37 -3.99 -2.76 5.39
C LEU A 37 -3.97 -1.53 4.46
N LEU A 38 -3.47 -1.68 3.24
CA LEU A 38 -3.47 -0.60 2.25
C LEU A 38 -4.88 -0.15 1.89
N ILE A 39 -5.81 -1.08 1.70
CA ILE A 39 -7.23 -0.77 1.44
C ILE A 39 -7.83 -0.02 2.63
N LEU A 40 -7.53 -0.44 3.87
CA LEU A 40 -7.98 0.28 5.06
C LEU A 40 -7.46 1.71 5.08
N VAL A 41 -6.16 1.93 4.84
CA VAL A 41 -5.57 3.27 4.79
C VAL A 41 -6.22 4.13 3.69
N GLN A 42 -6.46 3.56 2.51
CA GLN A 42 -7.15 4.25 1.42
C GLN A 42 -8.60 4.61 1.79
N ALA A 43 -9.34 3.69 2.43
CA ALA A 43 -10.70 3.93 2.89
C ALA A 43 -10.76 5.01 3.99
N LEU A 44 -9.80 4.99 4.92
CA LEU A 44 -9.65 6.03 5.93
C LEU A 44 -9.39 7.39 5.29
N LEU A 45 -8.54 7.47 4.27
CA LEU A 45 -8.26 8.72 3.55
C LEU A 45 -9.43 9.19 2.65
N GLN A 46 -10.19 8.27 2.07
CA GLN A 46 -11.42 8.60 1.33
C GLN A 46 -12.51 9.16 2.25
N ASN A 47 -12.51 8.79 3.53
CA ASN A 47 -13.37 9.42 4.52
C ASN A 47 -12.90 10.86 4.78
N THR A 48 -13.71 11.83 4.33
CA THR A 48 -13.48 13.27 4.44
C THR A 48 -13.17 13.73 5.86
N TYR A 49 -13.63 13.00 6.88
CA TYR A 49 -13.38 13.30 8.30
C TYR A 49 -11.91 13.13 8.70
N ILE A 50 -11.25 12.06 8.24
CA ILE A 50 -9.83 11.79 8.54
C ILE A 50 -8.94 12.57 7.60
N ARG A 51 -9.35 12.76 6.34
CA ARG A 51 -8.68 13.68 5.41
C ARG A 51 -8.51 15.04 6.09
N ARG A 52 -9.57 15.64 6.65
CA ARG A 52 -9.47 16.96 7.33
C ARG A 52 -8.50 17.00 8.52
N HIS A 53 -8.32 15.87 9.22
CA HIS A 53 -7.41 15.76 10.36
C HIS A 53 -5.95 15.55 9.95
N VAL A 54 -5.69 14.78 8.88
CA VAL A 54 -4.34 14.49 8.36
C VAL A 54 -3.88 15.58 7.39
N THR A 55 -4.76 16.02 6.47
CA THR A 55 -4.57 17.20 5.62
C THR A 55 -5.07 18.47 6.31
N ARG A 56 -4.73 18.67 7.59
CA ARG A 56 -4.83 19.98 8.27
C ARG A 56 -3.86 21.03 7.67
N VAL A 57 -3.28 20.72 6.51
CA VAL A 57 -2.52 21.61 5.62
C VAL A 57 -3.38 22.18 4.48
N ASP A 58 -4.62 21.72 4.26
CA ASP A 58 -5.59 22.38 3.35
C ASP A 58 -5.79 23.88 3.70
N PRO A 59 -5.84 24.31 4.98
CA PRO A 59 -5.89 25.73 5.33
C PRO A 59 -4.58 26.50 5.07
N LEU A 60 -3.46 25.79 4.83
CA LEU A 60 -2.15 26.36 4.54
C LEU A 60 -1.86 26.45 3.03
N GLU A 61 -2.68 25.84 2.18
CA GLU A 61 -2.58 25.96 0.70
C GLU A 61 -3.09 27.31 0.15
N GLY A 62 -3.50 28.23 1.01
CA GLY A 62 -3.91 29.59 0.62
C GLY A 62 -5.40 29.70 0.31
N GLN A 63 -5.94 30.90 0.51
CA GLN A 63 -7.35 31.23 0.26
C GLN A 63 -7.78 30.73 -1.14
N PRO A 64 -8.99 30.14 -1.28
CA PRO A 64 -9.54 29.82 -2.59
C PRO A 64 -9.47 31.06 -3.48
N TYR A 65 -8.91 30.92 -4.68
CA TYR A 65 -8.95 31.97 -5.70
C TYR A 65 -10.41 32.15 -6.12
N LEU A 66 -11.14 33.00 -5.40
CA LEU A 66 -12.45 33.46 -5.83
C LEU A 66 -12.21 34.24 -7.13
N PRO A 67 -12.85 33.86 -8.25
CA PRO A 67 -12.76 34.66 -9.46
C PRO A 67 -13.23 36.07 -9.11
N ALA A 68 -12.37 37.06 -9.34
CA ALA A 68 -12.65 38.47 -9.03
C ALA A 68 -14.04 38.84 -9.58
N PRO A 69 -14.91 39.51 -8.80
CA PRO A 69 -16.22 39.90 -9.30
C PRO A 69 -16.04 40.73 -10.57
N ALA A 70 -16.78 40.36 -11.61
CA ALA A 70 -16.72 41.02 -12.92
C ALA A 70 -16.78 42.55 -12.74
N PRO A 71 -15.96 43.33 -13.48
CA PRO A 71 -15.95 44.77 -13.31
C PRO A 71 -17.36 45.29 -13.57
N SER A 72 -17.95 45.94 -12.56
CA SER A 72 -19.20 46.66 -12.70
C SER A 72 -18.98 47.73 -13.77
N ARG A 73 -19.43 47.46 -14.99
CA ARG A 73 -19.53 48.44 -16.05
C ARG A 73 -20.44 49.53 -15.52
N LYS A 74 -19.88 50.66 -15.09
CA LYS A 74 -20.65 51.88 -14.88
C LYS A 74 -21.15 52.27 -16.27
N GLU A 75 -22.44 52.09 -16.49
CA GLU A 75 -23.09 52.59 -17.69
C GLU A 75 -23.11 54.13 -17.62
N PRO A 76 -22.75 54.83 -18.71
CA PRO A 76 -22.85 56.29 -18.80
C PRO A 76 -24.30 56.77 -18.97
#